data_AF-A0A3P1B6G5-F1
#
_entry.id   AF-A0A3P1B6G5-F1
#
_cell.length_a   1.000
_cell.length_b   1.000
_cell.length_c   1.000
_cell.angle_alpha   90.00
_cell.angle_beta   90.00
_cell.angle_gamma   90.00
#
_symmetry.space_group_name_H-M   'P 1'
#
loop_
_entity.id
_entity.type
_entity.pdbx_description
1 polymer ?
#
loop_
_entity_poly.entity_id
_entity_poly.type
_entity_poly.pdbx_seq_one_letter_code
_entity_poly.pdbx_strand_id
1 'polypeptide(L)'
;MKKLVSVFILIFLVSCTIEEKAEISQEKMVDVLYDLTVSSSARNTASRRDTIQYIVDYKHILKKHGIDSLKFVKAQEIYQKKPDVYAVIYDSVQKRLQKKLEEVRASKPDKEDEALSPVINMKDIPFNRKKNNN
;
A
#
# COMPACT_ATOMS: atom_id res chain seq x y z
N MET A 1 -16.43 -51.17 -19.56
CA MET A 1 -15.69 -49.89 -19.59
C MET A 1 -16.59 -48.66 -19.78
N LYS A 2 -17.63 -48.70 -20.62
CA LYS A 2 -18.56 -47.55 -20.84
C LYS A 2 -19.27 -47.04 -19.58
N LYS A 3 -19.61 -47.93 -18.62
CA LYS A 3 -20.25 -47.55 -17.35
C LYS A 3 -19.30 -46.82 -16.37
N LEU A 4 -18.00 -47.14 -16.39
CA LEU A 4 -16.98 -46.46 -15.58
C LEU A 4 -16.71 -45.03 -16.08
N VAL A 5 -16.69 -44.85 -17.41
CA VAL A 5 -16.54 -43.52 -18.02
C VAL A 5 -17.73 -42.61 -17.67
N SER A 6 -18.95 -43.16 -17.68
CA SER A 6 -20.17 -42.43 -17.28
C SER A 6 -20.14 -41.99 -15.81
N VAL A 7 -19.65 -42.85 -14.90
CA VAL A 7 -19.51 -42.51 -13.47
C VAL A 7 -18.45 -41.43 -13.24
N PHE A 8 -17.34 -41.46 -13.99
CA PHE A 8 -16.29 -40.44 -13.90
C PHE A 8 -16.78 -39.07 -14.37
N ILE A 9 -17.60 -39.02 -15.42
CA ILE A 9 -18.24 -37.80 -15.93
C ILE A 9 -19.24 -37.20 -14.92
N LEU A 10 -19.96 -38.05 -14.17
CA LEU A 10 -20.91 -37.60 -13.15
C LEU A 10 -20.22 -36.93 -11.96
N ILE A 11 -19.00 -37.35 -11.62
CA ILE A 11 -18.20 -36.79 -10.51
C ILE A 11 -17.70 -35.37 -10.82
N PHE A 12 -17.46 -35.03 -12.09
CA PHE A 12 -17.04 -33.67 -12.50
C PHE A 12 -18.15 -32.61 -12.35
N LEU A 13 -19.41 -33.01 -12.26
CA LEU A 13 -20.55 -32.08 -12.20
C LEU A 13 -20.86 -31.59 -10.79
N VAL A 14 -20.19 -32.14 -9.76
CA VAL A 14 -20.37 -31.73 -8.35
C VAL A 14 -19.27 -30.76 -7.96
N SER A 15 -19.13 -29.64 -8.68
CA SER A 15 -18.38 -28.50 -8.16
C SER A 15 -19.31 -27.69 -7.26
N CYS A 16 -19.24 -27.96 -5.96
CA CYS A 16 -20.01 -27.22 -4.96
C CYS A 16 -19.35 -25.85 -4.77
N THR A 17 -20.01 -24.77 -5.20
CA THR A 17 -19.57 -23.40 -4.91
C THR A 17 -19.97 -23.03 -3.50
N ILE A 18 -19.15 -23.39 -2.51
CA ILE A 18 -19.28 -22.86 -1.16
C ILE A 18 -18.91 -21.38 -1.24
N GLU A 19 -19.88 -20.49 -1.04
CA GLU A 19 -19.62 -19.07 -0.93
C GLU A 19 -18.86 -18.78 0.37
N GLU A 20 -17.54 -18.63 0.28
CA GLU A 20 -16.73 -18.21 1.41
C GLU A 20 -17.03 -16.74 1.77
N LYS A 21 -17.23 -16.49 3.06
CA LYS A 21 -17.38 -15.14 3.62
C LYS A 21 -16.01 -14.58 4.00
N ALA A 22 -15.75 -13.33 3.65
CA ALA A 22 -14.53 -12.65 4.06
C ALA A 22 -14.49 -12.49 5.59
N GLU A 23 -13.37 -12.88 6.20
CA GLU A 23 -13.12 -12.66 7.64
C GLU A 23 -12.86 -11.18 7.98
N ILE A 24 -12.45 -10.39 6.98
CA ILE A 24 -12.22 -8.95 7.11
C ILE A 24 -13.49 -8.24 6.67
N SER A 25 -13.98 -7.28 7.46
CA SER A 25 -15.15 -6.47 7.08
C SER A 25 -14.80 -5.47 5.96
N GLN A 26 -15.81 -4.98 5.25
CA GLN A 26 -15.60 -4.00 4.17
C GLN A 26 -14.93 -2.72 4.70
N GLU A 27 -15.42 -2.19 5.82
CA GLU A 27 -14.87 -1.01 6.49
C GLU A 27 -13.39 -1.21 6.87
N LYS A 28 -13.06 -2.37 7.46
CA LYS A 28 -11.69 -2.70 7.83
C LYS A 28 -10.79 -2.89 6.60
N MET A 29 -11.33 -3.42 5.50
CA MET A 29 -10.62 -3.50 4.23
C MET A 29 -10.33 -2.10 3.67
N VAL A 30 -11.28 -1.16 3.77
CA VAL A 30 -11.06 0.26 3.39
C VAL A 30 -9.92 0.87 4.21
N ASP A 31 -9.89 0.65 5.53
CA ASP A 31 -8.82 1.17 6.40
C ASP A 31 -7.43 0.65 6.01
N VAL A 32 -7.34 -0.66 5.74
CA VAL A 32 -6.07 -1.31 5.36
C VAL A 32 -5.61 -0.82 4.00
N LEU A 33 -6.49 -0.81 2.99
CA LEU A 33 -6.15 -0.38 1.64
C LEU A 33 -5.77 1.11 1.60
N TYR A 34 -6.41 1.95 2.42
CA TYR A 34 -6.03 3.35 2.57
C TYR A 34 -4.58 3.48 3.07
N ASP A 35 -4.23 2.83 4.18
CA ASP A 35 -2.88 2.91 4.75
C ASP A 35 -1.82 2.31 3.81
N LEU A 36 -2.13 1.20 3.14
CA LEU A 36 -1.26 0.60 2.12
C LEU A 36 -1.01 1.55 0.96
N THR A 37 -2.05 2.24 0.48
CA THR A 37 -1.95 3.19 -0.63
C THR A 37 -1.14 4.44 -0.25
N VAL A 38 -1.34 4.96 0.96
CA VAL A 38 -0.54 6.09 1.47
C VAL A 38 0.94 5.69 1.60
N SER A 39 1.23 4.52 2.17
CA SER A 39 2.60 4.03 2.33
C SER A 39 3.30 3.78 0.99
N SER A 40 2.61 3.16 0.03
CA SER A 40 3.17 2.90 -1.30
C SER A 40 3.44 4.20 -2.06
N SER A 41 2.53 5.18 -1.96
CA SER A 41 2.71 6.50 -2.55
C SER A 41 3.90 7.22 -1.95
N ALA A 42 4.03 7.23 -0.62
CA ALA A 42 5.17 7.81 0.08
C ALA A 42 6.49 7.19 -0.39
N ARG A 43 6.57 5.85 -0.48
CA ARG A 43 7.73 5.13 -0.99
C ARG A 43 8.08 5.54 -2.43
N ASN A 44 7.08 5.66 -3.30
CA ASN A 44 7.28 6.05 -4.70
C ASN A 44 7.76 7.51 -4.85
N THR A 45 7.28 8.42 -4.01
CA THR A 45 7.68 9.84 -4.05
C THR A 45 9.07 10.09 -3.49
N ALA A 46 9.56 9.19 -2.64
CA ALA A 46 10.76 9.43 -1.86
C ALA A 46 12.07 9.16 -2.64
N SER A 47 12.04 8.58 -3.83
CA SER A 47 13.26 8.22 -4.60
C SER A 47 14.17 9.40 -5.03
N ARG A 48 13.88 10.65 -4.61
CA ARG A 48 14.55 11.86 -5.06
C ARG A 48 15.47 12.55 -4.03
N ARG A 49 15.69 12.00 -2.84
CA ARG A 49 16.59 12.64 -1.84
C ARG A 49 17.44 11.62 -1.10
N ASP A 50 18.74 11.86 -1.03
CA ASP A 50 19.79 11.15 -0.26
C ASP A 50 19.48 11.14 1.25
N THR A 51 18.41 10.46 1.64
CA THR A 51 17.90 10.40 3.02
C THR A 51 17.55 8.95 3.36
N ILE A 52 17.90 8.53 4.57
CA ILE A 52 17.45 7.25 5.13
C ILE A 52 15.93 7.32 5.27
N GLN A 53 15.22 6.56 4.43
CA GLN A 53 13.76 6.56 4.44
C GLN A 53 13.25 5.50 5.39
N TYR A 54 12.38 5.93 6.31
CA TYR A 54 11.60 5.02 7.12
C TYR A 54 10.50 4.39 6.25
N ILE A 55 10.85 3.28 5.61
CA ILE A 55 9.92 2.54 4.78
C ILE A 55 8.99 1.74 5.71
N VAL A 56 7.72 2.14 5.77
CA VAL A 56 6.71 1.32 6.44
C VAL A 56 6.45 0.09 5.57
N ASP A 57 6.84 -1.07 6.09
CA ASP A 57 6.62 -2.35 5.41
C ASP A 57 5.14 -2.75 5.42
N TYR A 58 4.73 -3.45 4.36
CA TYR A 58 3.41 -4.05 4.21
C TYR A 58 3.00 -4.86 5.44
N LYS A 59 3.92 -5.67 5.98
CA LYS A 59 3.67 -6.48 7.18
C LYS A 59 3.35 -5.61 8.41
N HIS A 60 4.01 -4.46 8.56
CA HIS A 60 3.75 -3.55 9.66
C HIS A 60 2.34 -2.93 9.55
N ILE A 61 1.89 -2.61 8.34
CA ILE A 61 0.55 -2.07 8.10
C ILE A 61 -0.53 -3.11 8.43
N LEU A 62 -0.37 -4.35 7.96
CA LEU A 62 -1.31 -5.41 8.33
C LEU A 62 -1.35 -5.65 9.85
N LYS A 63 -0.18 -5.67 10.50
CA LYS A 63 -0.07 -5.81 11.96
C LYS A 63 -0.76 -4.66 12.69
N LYS A 64 -0.63 -3.41 12.22
CA LYS A 64 -1.32 -2.22 12.77
C LYS A 64 -2.84 -2.41 12.78
N HIS A 65 -3.38 -3.07 11.76
CA HIS A 65 -4.82 -3.38 11.65
C HIS A 65 -5.22 -4.71 12.32
N GLY A 66 -4.28 -5.42 12.97
CA GLY A 66 -4.54 -6.73 13.57
C GLY A 66 -4.95 -7.79 12.54
N ILE A 67 -4.40 -7.71 11.33
CA ILE A 67 -4.68 -8.63 10.22
C ILE A 67 -3.42 -9.45 9.93
N ASP A 68 -3.62 -10.73 9.69
CA ASP A 68 -2.58 -11.59 9.15
C ASP A 68 -2.55 -11.55 7.62
N SER A 69 -1.37 -11.73 7.05
CA SER A 69 -1.12 -11.76 5.62
C SER A 69 -2.01 -12.78 4.88
N LEU A 70 -2.17 -13.98 5.42
CA LEU A 70 -3.00 -15.01 4.80
C LEU A 70 -4.48 -14.62 4.84
N LYS A 71 -4.94 -14.06 5.96
CA LYS A 71 -6.32 -13.56 6.10
C LYS A 71 -6.62 -12.42 5.13
N PHE A 72 -5.67 -11.52 4.92
CA PHE A 72 -5.79 -10.44 3.95
C PHE A 72 -5.95 -10.97 2.53
N VAL A 73 -5.08 -11.87 2.10
CA VAL A 73 -5.13 -12.45 0.74
C VAL A 73 -6.46 -13.16 0.50
N LYS A 74 -6.92 -14.00 1.45
CA LYS A 74 -8.21 -14.68 1.34
C LYS A 74 -9.39 -13.70 1.26
N ALA A 75 -9.41 -12.69 2.12
CA ALA A 75 -10.46 -11.68 2.08
C ALA A 75 -10.45 -10.90 0.75
N GLN A 76 -9.26 -10.54 0.25
CA GLN A 76 -9.11 -9.85 -1.02
C GLN A 76 -9.63 -10.71 -2.19
N GLU A 77 -9.32 -12.01 -2.22
CA GLU A 77 -9.84 -12.94 -3.23
C GLU A 77 -11.37 -13.03 -3.19
N ILE A 78 -11.96 -13.09 -1.99
CA ILE A 78 -13.42 -13.11 -1.80
C ILE A 78 -14.07 -11.83 -2.31
N TYR A 79 -13.46 -10.66 -2.04
CA TYR A 79 -13.98 -9.39 -2.57
C TYR A 79 -13.83 -9.27 -4.08
N GLN A 80 -12.72 -9.76 -4.66
CA GLN A 80 -12.53 -9.78 -6.12
C GLN A 80 -13.59 -10.60 -6.86
N LYS A 81 -14.11 -11.66 -6.23
CA LYS A 81 -15.24 -12.45 -6.74
C LYS A 81 -16.59 -11.68 -6.71
N LYS A 82 -16.66 -10.52 -6.04
CA LYS A 82 -17.86 -9.68 -5.88
C LYS A 82 -17.57 -8.25 -6.38
N PRO A 83 -17.56 -8.01 -7.71
CA PRO A 83 -17.11 -6.74 -8.30
C PRO A 83 -17.83 -5.51 -7.75
N ASP A 84 -19.15 -5.56 -7.56
CA ASP A 84 -19.94 -4.43 -7.05
C ASP A 84 -19.49 -4.01 -5.65
N VAL A 85 -19.27 -5.00 -4.77
CA VAL A 85 -18.78 -4.76 -3.41
C VAL A 85 -17.35 -4.21 -3.43
N TYR A 86 -16.51 -4.76 -4.30
CA TYR A 86 -15.12 -4.36 -4.38
C TYR A 86 -14.96 -2.93 -4.93
N ALA A 87 -15.81 -2.54 -5.89
CA ALA A 87 -15.91 -1.18 -6.38
C ALA A 87 -16.26 -0.21 -5.24
N VAL A 88 -17.27 -0.54 -4.42
CA VAL A 88 -17.64 0.27 -3.25
C VAL A 88 -16.48 0.45 -2.26
N ILE A 89 -15.68 -0.59 -2.04
CA ILE A 89 -14.48 -0.52 -1.18
C ILE A 89 -13.49 0.50 -1.76
N TYR A 90 -13.14 0.40 -3.04
CA TYR A 90 -12.19 1.32 -3.67
C TYR A 90 -12.72 2.75 -3.78
N ASP A 91 -14.00 2.94 -4.09
CA ASP A 91 -14.65 4.26 -4.08
C ASP A 91 -14.55 4.90 -2.70
N SER A 92 -14.72 4.11 -1.64
CA SER A 92 -14.61 4.58 -0.25
C SER A 92 -13.16 4.99 0.09
N VAL A 93 -12.18 4.19 -0.35
CA VAL A 93 -10.74 4.54 -0.21
C VAL A 93 -10.44 5.85 -0.96
N GLN A 94 -10.92 5.98 -2.20
CA GLN A 94 -10.70 7.17 -3.02
C GLN A 94 -11.32 8.42 -2.39
N LYS A 95 -12.57 8.35 -1.92
CA LYS A 95 -13.25 9.45 -1.23
C LYS A 95 -12.46 9.90 0.00
N ARG A 96 -11.96 8.95 0.80
CA ARG A 96 -11.15 9.25 1.99
C ARG A 96 -9.83 9.94 1.61
N LEU A 97 -9.15 9.47 0.57
CA LEU A 97 -7.92 10.10 0.07
C LEU A 97 -8.17 11.52 -0.44
N GLN A 98 -9.24 11.73 -1.21
CA GLN A 98 -9.63 13.06 -1.72
C GLN A 98 -9.91 14.03 -0.58
N LYS A 99 -10.72 13.61 0.40
CA LYS A 99 -11.00 14.42 1.59
C LYS A 99 -9.72 14.80 2.32
N LYS A 100 -8.81 13.84 2.55
CA LYS A 100 -7.53 14.11 3.21
C LYS A 100 -6.66 15.08 2.41
N LEU A 101 -6.65 14.95 1.08
CA LEU A 101 -5.90 15.83 0.19
C LEU A 101 -6.43 17.27 0.25
N GLU A 102 -7.74 17.44 0.27
CA GLU A 102 -8.38 18.75 0.44
C GLU A 102 -8.04 19.38 1.79
N GLU A 103 -8.10 18.60 2.89
CA GLU A 103 -7.69 19.04 4.22
C GLU A 103 -6.24 19.55 4.23
N VAL A 104 -5.31 18.79 3.63
CA VAL A 104 -3.88 19.14 3.55
C VAL A 104 -3.64 20.36 2.66
N ARG A 105 -4.42 20.55 1.59
CA ARG A 105 -4.32 21.74 0.72
C ARG A 105 -4.92 22.99 1.35
N ALA A 106 -5.93 22.82 2.20
CA ALA A 106 -6.59 23.91 2.92
C ALA A 106 -5.71 24.44 4.07
N SER A 107 -4.88 23.59 4.68
CA SER A 107 -3.81 24.07 5.55
C SER A 107 -2.78 24.86 4.73
N LYS A 108 -2.42 26.06 5.20
CA LYS A 108 -1.28 26.80 4.62
C LYS A 108 -0.05 25.88 4.68
N PRO A 109 0.82 25.87 3.66
CA PRO A 109 2.08 25.16 3.79
C PRO A 109 2.76 25.67 5.06
N ASP A 110 3.17 24.76 5.93
CA ASP A 110 4.11 25.09 6.99
C ASP A 110 5.24 25.86 6.29
N LYS A 111 5.63 27.01 6.86
CA LYS A 111 6.68 27.86 6.32
C LYS A 111 8.02 27.11 6.44
N GLU A 112 8.22 26.09 5.61
CA GLU A 112 9.49 25.38 5.40
C GLU A 112 10.35 26.13 4.36
N ASP A 113 10.15 27.44 4.21
CA ASP A 113 11.18 28.38 3.79
C ASP A 113 12.09 28.74 4.98
N GLU A 114 12.23 27.86 5.98
CA GLU A 114 13.47 27.84 6.74
C GLU A 114 14.50 27.28 5.79
N ALA A 115 15.08 28.19 4.98
CA ALA A 115 16.24 27.92 4.16
C ALA A 115 17.17 27.05 4.98
N LEU A 116 17.28 25.77 4.63
CA LEU A 116 18.15 24.82 5.29
C LEU A 116 19.53 25.47 5.31
N SER A 117 19.89 26.09 6.43
CA SER A 117 21.20 26.70 6.57
C SER A 117 22.16 25.55 6.39
N PRO A 118 23.06 25.59 5.40
CA PRO A 118 23.92 24.46 5.13
C PRO A 118 24.67 24.13 6.43
N VAL A 119 24.51 22.89 6.91
CA VAL A 119 25.13 22.40 8.15
C VAL A 119 26.66 22.56 8.11
N ILE A 120 27.22 22.75 6.90
CA ILE A 120 28.63 22.92 6.64
C ILE A 120 28.81 24.15 5.73
N ASN A 121 29.59 25.13 6.17
CA ASN A 121 30.05 26.20 5.28
C ASN A 121 31.10 25.63 4.33
N MET A 122 30.95 25.87 3.01
CA MET A 122 31.89 25.40 1.99
C MET A 122 33.35 25.84 2.24
N LYS A 123 33.53 26.94 2.98
CA LYS A 123 34.84 27.49 3.38
C LYS A 123 35.53 26.68 4.48
N ASP A 124 34.77 25.94 5.27
CA ASP A 124 35.26 25.14 6.40
C ASP A 124 35.64 23.72 5.97
N ILE A 125 35.33 23.35 4.72
CA ILE A 125 35.73 22.09 4.13
C ILE A 125 37.22 22.18 3.78
N PRO A 126 38.10 21.36 4.38
CA PRO A 126 39.51 21.35 4.05
C PRO A 126 39.70 20.69 2.69
N PHE A 127 39.45 21.44 1.60
CA PHE A 127 39.87 21.03 0.27
C PHE A 127 41.40 21.04 0.25
N ASN A 128 41.98 19.86 0.44
CA ASN A 128 43.40 19.61 0.22
C ASN A 128 43.69 19.89 -1.26
N ARG A 129 44.10 21.11 -1.58
CA ARG A 129 44.64 21.44 -2.90
C ARG A 129 45.93 20.64 -3.03
N LYS A 130 45.84 19.47 -3.67
CA LYS A 130 47.01 18.84 -4.29
C LYS A 130 47.58 19.88 -5.25
N LYS A 131 48.60 20.62 -4.78
CA LYS A 131 49.49 21.42 -5.62
C LYS A 131 50.14 20.41 -6.56
N ASN A 132 49.65 20.30 -7.79
CA ASN A 132 50.45 19.75 -8.87
C ASN A 132 51.56 20.79 -9.11
N ASN A 133 52.74 20.52 -8.55
CA ASN A 133 53.96 21.20 -8.96
C ASN A 133 54.37 20.59 -10.31
N ASN A 134 54.54 21.45 -11.31
CA ASN A 134 55.28 21.18 -12.55
C ASN A 134 56.72 20.77 -12.25
#